data_AF-A0AAV2R7H4-F1
#
_entry.id   AF-A0AAV2R7H4-F1
#
_cell.length_a   1.000
_cell.length_b   1.000
_cell.length_c   1.000
_cell.angle_alpha   90.00
_cell.angle_beta   90.00
_cell.angle_gamma   90.00
#
_symmetry.space_group_name_H-M   'P 1'
#
loop_
_entity.id
_entity.type
_entity.pdbx_description
1 polymer ?
#
loop_
_entity_poly.entity_id
_entity_poly.type
_entity_poly.pdbx_seq_one_letter_code
_entity_poly.pdbx_strand_id
1 'polypeptide(L)'
;MMTTVSTATTFEALDQGLRDSISTLSICASLRGGWGPDTVLEVSSIATELGDIKWNIEHLKDSMTRAKQDLKYSVKLKEKMLNLSKRLDHMKTNLPHHLPTNKSTGSSASAKVKEEVNNAKDNKENVSPQKTLNNQNKSATKQITIIEYITVEEFESVPKYIRGRLQYDQVNNIVDQINKTLEAKYTLLRKPRAKASDVEMKQITACKRQENNETKGLYFVVDEDLKRWSSLKLDPAVRSMLTVLRTLKRLREVRGPGSLVRYAALL
;
A
#
# COMPACT_ATOMS: atom_id res chain seq x y z
N MET A 1 -16.61 17.28 50.43
CA MET A 1 -17.41 16.33 51.25
C MET A 1 -18.86 16.51 50.84
N MET A 2 -19.68 15.46 50.80
CA MET A 2 -21.13 15.64 50.63
C MET A 2 -21.72 16.16 51.95
N THR A 3 -22.52 17.23 51.88
CA THR A 3 -23.12 17.85 53.07
C THR A 3 -24.34 17.04 53.48
N THR A 4 -24.15 16.07 54.38
CA THR A 4 -25.27 15.25 54.87
C THR A 4 -26.29 16.13 55.60
N VAL A 5 -27.54 16.13 55.11
CA VAL A 5 -28.66 16.94 55.62
C VAL A 5 -28.80 16.83 57.14
N SER A 6 -28.55 15.65 57.70
CA SER A 6 -28.61 15.35 59.15
C SER A 6 -27.51 16.00 60.01
N THR A 7 -26.51 16.67 59.42
CA THR A 7 -25.38 17.30 60.15
C THR A 7 -25.22 18.78 59.86
N ALA A 8 -26.18 19.42 59.19
CA ALA A 8 -26.13 20.85 58.89
C ALA A 8 -26.45 21.69 60.14
N THR A 9 -25.53 22.57 60.53
CA THR A 9 -25.67 23.49 61.68
C THR A 9 -26.15 24.90 61.29
N THR A 10 -26.22 25.21 60.00
CA THR A 10 -26.74 26.47 59.45
C THR A 10 -27.80 26.20 58.39
N PHE A 11 -28.73 27.14 58.21
CA PHE A 11 -29.80 27.03 57.21
C PHE A 11 -29.25 26.92 55.78
N GLU A 12 -28.17 27.62 55.46
CA GLU A 12 -27.51 27.58 54.15
C GLU A 12 -26.84 26.23 53.87
N ALA A 13 -26.19 25.61 54.88
CA ALA A 13 -25.66 24.25 54.75
C ALA A 13 -26.77 23.19 54.61
N LEU A 14 -27.94 23.43 55.21
CA LEU A 14 -29.11 22.57 55.09
C LEU A 14 -29.74 22.67 53.69
N ASP A 15 -29.93 23.89 53.18
CA ASP A 15 -30.44 24.13 51.81
C ASP A 15 -29.49 23.55 50.76
N GLN A 16 -28.17 23.74 50.89
CA GLN A 16 -27.20 23.11 49.98
C GLN A 16 -27.23 21.58 50.07
N GLY A 17 -27.26 20.99 51.27
CA GLY A 17 -27.38 19.53 51.45
C GLY A 17 -28.68 18.96 50.85
N LEU A 18 -29.78 19.70 50.92
CA LEU A 18 -31.04 19.36 50.27
C LEU A 18 -30.96 19.50 48.74
N ARG A 19 -30.33 20.55 48.21
CA ARG A 19 -30.07 20.70 46.76
C ARG A 19 -29.19 19.58 46.21
N ASP A 20 -28.16 19.18 46.94
CA ASP A 20 -27.29 18.04 46.58
C ASP A 20 -28.09 16.72 46.60
N SER A 21 -28.95 16.54 47.59
CA SER A 21 -29.85 15.37 47.72
C SER A 21 -30.90 15.32 46.61
N ILE A 22 -31.49 16.46 46.23
CA ILE A 22 -32.45 16.58 45.12
C ILE A 22 -31.74 16.37 43.77
N SER A 23 -30.52 16.88 43.61
CA SER A 23 -29.73 16.71 42.38
C SER A 23 -29.31 15.26 42.18
N THR A 24 -28.83 14.59 43.22
CA THR A 24 -28.51 13.15 43.18
C THR A 24 -29.77 12.30 42.99
N LEU A 25 -30.89 12.64 43.63
CA LEU A 25 -32.17 11.97 43.40
C LEU A 25 -32.68 12.18 41.95
N SER A 26 -32.47 13.36 41.36
CA SER A 26 -32.83 13.67 39.97
C SER A 26 -31.98 12.88 38.97
N ILE A 27 -30.68 12.73 39.23
CA ILE A 27 -29.79 11.84 38.46
C ILE A 27 -30.26 10.38 38.59
N CYS A 28 -30.54 9.91 39.80
CA CYS A 28 -31.08 8.56 40.04
C CYS A 28 -32.46 8.35 39.38
N ALA A 29 -33.31 9.38 39.34
CA ALA A 29 -34.61 9.35 38.66
C ALA A 29 -34.45 9.34 37.13
N SER A 30 -33.42 10.02 36.60
CA SER A 30 -33.07 9.99 35.17
C SER A 30 -32.44 8.65 34.75
N LEU A 31 -31.73 7.98 35.66
CA LEU A 31 -31.19 6.63 35.45
C LEU A 31 -32.25 5.53 35.61
N ARG A 32 -33.26 5.74 36.47
CA ARG A 32 -34.31 4.76 36.80
C ARG A 32 -35.59 4.91 35.98
N GLY A 33 -35.95 6.14 35.63
CA GLY A 33 -37.03 6.42 34.70
C GLY A 33 -36.67 5.78 33.37
N GLY A 34 -37.51 4.85 32.91
CA GLY A 34 -37.18 3.99 31.77
C GLY A 34 -36.75 4.83 30.57
N TRP A 35 -35.47 4.72 30.22
CA TRP A 35 -34.89 5.37 29.05
C TRP A 35 -35.76 5.01 27.85
N GLY A 36 -36.11 5.99 27.03
CA GLY A 36 -36.96 5.75 25.87
C GLY A 36 -36.32 4.66 25.00
N PRO A 37 -37.11 3.84 24.29
CA PRO A 37 -36.55 2.77 23.45
C PRO A 37 -35.49 3.31 22.48
N ASP A 38 -35.68 4.55 22.02
CA ASP A 38 -34.72 5.34 21.24
C ASP A 38 -33.40 5.58 21.98
N THR A 39 -33.42 6.17 23.19
CA THR A 39 -32.18 6.51 23.92
C THR A 39 -31.44 5.28 24.48
N VAL A 40 -32.13 4.16 24.69
CA VAL A 40 -31.47 2.86 24.95
C VAL A 40 -30.73 2.37 23.71
N LEU A 41 -31.31 2.51 22.52
CA LEU A 41 -30.67 2.14 21.25
C LEU A 41 -29.49 3.06 20.93
N GLU A 42 -29.60 4.37 21.16
CA GLU A 42 -28.49 5.33 21.01
C GLU A 42 -27.31 4.97 21.92
N VAL A 43 -27.54 4.74 23.22
CA VAL A 43 -26.48 4.35 24.16
C VAL A 43 -25.89 2.98 23.79
N SER A 44 -26.69 2.05 23.26
CA SER A 44 -26.19 0.78 22.75
C SER A 44 -25.32 0.95 21.49
N SER A 45 -25.67 1.87 20.57
CA SER A 45 -24.86 2.20 19.39
C SER A 45 -23.51 2.78 19.80
N ILE A 46 -23.54 3.79 20.68
CA ILE A 46 -22.34 4.42 21.25
C ILE A 46 -21.46 3.38 21.97
N ALA A 47 -22.06 2.42 22.70
CA ALA A 47 -21.31 1.35 23.34
C ALA A 47 -20.65 0.39 22.33
N THR A 48 -21.31 0.06 21.21
CA THR A 48 -20.69 -0.73 20.13
C THR A 48 -19.59 0.04 19.39
N GLU A 49 -19.82 1.32 19.08
CA GLU A 49 -18.84 2.19 18.42
C GLU A 49 -17.59 2.40 19.30
N LEU A 50 -17.75 2.57 20.61
CA LEU A 50 -16.63 2.59 21.56
C LEU A 50 -15.87 1.25 21.62
N GLY A 51 -16.57 0.13 21.45
CA GLY A 51 -15.97 -1.20 21.31
C GLY A 51 -15.10 -1.31 20.06
N ASP A 52 -15.62 -0.89 18.91
CA ASP A 52 -14.89 -0.88 17.63
C ASP A 52 -13.72 0.10 17.65
N ILE A 53 -13.89 1.31 18.21
CA ILE A 53 -12.80 2.28 18.40
C ILE A 53 -11.69 1.68 19.27
N LYS A 54 -12.04 1.02 20.38
CA LYS A 54 -11.06 0.33 21.24
C LYS A 54 -10.30 -0.76 20.48
N TRP A 55 -11.02 -1.63 19.75
CA TRP A 55 -10.40 -2.69 18.96
C TRP A 55 -9.47 -2.15 17.87
N ASN A 56 -9.87 -1.08 17.19
CA ASN A 56 -9.03 -0.39 16.20
C ASN A 56 -7.76 0.20 16.84
N ILE A 57 -7.85 0.80 18.03
CA ILE A 57 -6.68 1.31 18.78
C ILE A 57 -5.73 0.17 19.18
N GLU A 58 -6.26 -0.97 19.64
CA GLU A 58 -5.46 -2.15 19.97
C GLU A 58 -4.76 -2.72 18.72
N HIS A 59 -5.47 -2.86 17.60
CA HIS A 59 -4.86 -3.33 16.34
C HIS A 59 -3.84 -2.35 15.75
N LEU A 60 -4.07 -1.04 15.84
CA LEU A 60 -3.10 0.00 15.43
C LEU A 60 -1.83 -0.05 16.29
N LYS A 61 -1.97 -0.25 17.61
CA LYS A 61 -0.85 -0.44 18.54
C LYS A 61 -0.01 -1.67 18.15
N ASP A 62 -0.66 -2.78 17.80
CA ASP A 62 0.02 -3.99 17.34
C ASP A 62 0.63 -3.85 15.93
N SER A 63 0.05 -3.04 15.05
CA SER A 63 0.68 -2.65 13.79
C SER A 63 1.98 -1.85 14.05
N MET A 64 1.92 -0.88 14.97
CA MET A 64 3.05 -0.03 15.33
C MET A 64 4.18 -0.78 16.04
N THR A 65 3.88 -1.79 16.87
CA THR A 65 4.92 -2.65 17.48
C THR A 65 5.61 -3.52 16.44
N ARG A 66 4.87 -4.11 15.49
CA ARG A 66 5.42 -4.86 14.33
C ARG A 66 6.34 -3.98 13.48
N ALA A 67 5.86 -2.83 13.02
CA ALA A 67 6.65 -1.88 12.23
C ALA A 67 7.94 -1.43 12.95
N LYS A 68 7.89 -1.24 14.28
CA LYS A 68 9.06 -0.91 15.11
C LYS A 68 10.06 -2.06 15.23
N GLN A 69 9.61 -3.32 15.18
CA GLN A 69 10.49 -4.50 15.12
C GLN A 69 11.14 -4.63 13.73
N ASP A 70 10.36 -4.47 12.66
CA ASP A 70 10.84 -4.55 11.27
C ASP A 70 11.89 -3.47 10.96
N LEU A 71 11.67 -2.23 11.41
CA LEU A 71 12.67 -1.17 11.32
C LEU A 71 13.98 -1.55 12.04
N LYS A 72 13.88 -2.15 13.23
CA LYS A 72 15.04 -2.59 14.04
C LYS A 72 15.78 -3.78 13.40
N TYR A 73 15.08 -4.62 12.63
CA TYR A 73 15.68 -5.66 11.79
C TYR A 73 16.36 -5.06 10.54
N SER A 74 15.69 -4.15 9.84
CA SER A 74 16.18 -3.47 8.64
C SER A 74 17.50 -2.72 8.89
N VAL A 75 17.64 -2.02 10.02
CA VAL A 75 18.90 -1.39 10.44
C VAL A 75 20.03 -2.41 10.60
N LYS A 76 19.78 -3.55 11.26
CA LYS A 76 20.77 -4.64 11.41
C LYS A 76 21.14 -5.28 10.07
N LEU A 77 20.19 -5.38 9.14
CA LEU A 77 20.46 -5.90 7.79
C LEU A 77 21.32 -4.92 6.99
N LYS A 78 21.04 -3.61 7.06
CA LYS A 78 21.86 -2.55 6.46
C LYS A 78 23.29 -2.57 6.98
N GLU A 79 23.48 -2.76 8.29
CA GLU A 79 24.80 -2.90 8.91
C GLU A 79 25.57 -4.11 8.37
N LYS A 80 24.93 -5.29 8.29
CA LYS A 80 25.53 -6.49 7.69
C LYS A 80 25.93 -6.28 6.22
N MET A 81 25.07 -5.63 5.43
CA MET A 81 25.35 -5.31 4.03
C MET A 81 26.51 -4.32 3.87
N LEU A 82 26.60 -3.31 4.75
CA LEU A 82 27.73 -2.37 4.76
C LEU A 82 29.05 -3.09 5.09
N ASN A 83 29.04 -4.02 6.05
CA ASN A 83 30.23 -4.79 6.43
C ASN A 83 30.64 -5.79 5.32
N LEU A 84 29.68 -6.38 4.60
CA LEU A 84 29.97 -7.17 3.38
C LEU A 84 30.56 -6.28 2.27
N SER A 85 30.02 -5.08 2.04
CA SER A 85 30.54 -4.14 1.04
C SER A 85 31.97 -3.72 1.35
N LYS A 86 32.29 -3.39 2.61
CA LYS A 86 33.67 -3.10 3.07
C LYS A 86 34.60 -4.28 2.85
N ARG A 87 34.15 -5.51 3.14
CA ARG A 87 34.93 -6.73 2.93
C ARG A 87 35.19 -7.02 1.45
N LEU A 88 34.21 -6.77 0.58
CA LEU A 88 34.37 -6.92 -0.88
C LEU A 88 35.33 -5.87 -1.46
N ASP A 89 35.29 -4.63 -0.98
CA ASP A 89 36.23 -3.59 -1.42
C ASP A 89 37.66 -3.89 -0.93
N HIS A 90 37.83 -4.31 0.33
CA HIS A 90 39.12 -4.82 0.83
C HIS A 90 39.63 -6.05 0.04
N MET A 91 38.74 -6.97 -0.33
CA MET A 91 39.12 -8.11 -1.19
C MET A 91 39.59 -7.63 -2.56
N LYS A 92 38.88 -6.69 -3.18
CA LYS A 92 39.21 -6.10 -4.48
C LYS A 92 40.56 -5.36 -4.46
N THR A 93 40.88 -4.62 -3.40
CA THR A 93 42.17 -3.92 -3.26
C THR A 93 43.34 -4.84 -2.92
N ASN A 94 43.08 -6.03 -2.37
CA ASN A 94 44.08 -7.02 -1.99
C ASN A 94 44.02 -8.29 -2.87
N LEU A 95 43.58 -8.16 -4.14
CA LEU A 95 43.59 -9.26 -5.09
C LEU A 95 45.05 -9.64 -5.44
N PRO A 96 45.46 -10.92 -5.30
CA PRO A 96 46.80 -11.34 -5.67
C PRO A 96 46.99 -11.32 -7.19
N HIS A 97 48.12 -10.80 -7.65
CA HIS A 97 48.47 -10.59 -9.07
C HIS A 97 48.50 -11.87 -9.93
N HIS A 98 48.44 -13.05 -9.32
CA HIS A 98 48.42 -14.36 -10.00
C HIS A 98 47.03 -15.00 -10.09
N LEU A 99 45.95 -14.32 -9.67
CA LEU A 99 44.61 -14.83 -9.89
C LEU A 99 44.31 -14.88 -11.41
N PRO A 100 43.82 -16.02 -11.95
CA PRO A 100 43.61 -16.17 -13.40
C PRO A 100 42.52 -15.21 -13.88
N THR A 101 42.94 -14.08 -14.43
CA THR A 101 42.06 -13.12 -15.08
C THR A 101 41.59 -13.72 -16.39
N ASN A 102 40.31 -14.12 -16.45
CA ASN A 102 39.68 -14.55 -17.69
C ASN A 102 39.58 -13.36 -18.66
N LYS A 103 40.64 -13.16 -19.44
CA LYS A 103 40.74 -12.15 -20.49
C LYS A 103 39.89 -12.58 -21.68
N SER A 104 38.59 -12.37 -21.59
CA SER A 104 37.69 -12.36 -22.74
C SER A 104 37.95 -11.13 -23.62
N THR A 105 39.08 -11.14 -24.33
CA THR A 105 39.31 -10.26 -25.47
C THR A 105 38.19 -10.48 -26.50
N GLY A 106 37.61 -9.40 -27.01
CA GLY A 106 36.29 -9.43 -27.61
C GLY A 106 36.20 -9.89 -29.07
N SER A 107 34.95 -9.92 -29.54
CA SER A 107 34.47 -10.08 -30.92
C SER A 107 34.27 -11.50 -31.47
N SER A 108 33.00 -11.91 -31.43
CA SER A 108 32.25 -12.48 -32.58
C SER A 108 32.45 -13.95 -33.01
N ALA A 109 31.34 -14.47 -33.57
CA ALA A 109 31.18 -15.63 -34.46
C ALA A 109 31.08 -17.07 -33.89
N SER A 110 29.85 -17.60 -34.04
CA SER A 110 29.49 -18.99 -34.41
C SER A 110 29.67 -20.13 -33.39
N ALA A 111 28.87 -21.18 -33.60
CA ALA A 111 28.66 -22.29 -32.67
C ALA A 111 29.06 -23.66 -33.24
N LYS A 112 29.60 -24.52 -32.36
CA LYS A 112 29.40 -25.98 -32.24
C LYS A 112 30.28 -26.48 -31.05
N VAL A 113 30.00 -27.47 -30.19
CA VAL A 113 28.98 -28.53 -29.96
C VAL A 113 29.73 -29.87 -29.78
N LYS A 114 29.42 -30.62 -28.70
CA LYS A 114 29.76 -32.05 -28.42
C LYS A 114 31.26 -32.36 -28.16
N GLU A 115 31.63 -32.95 -27.01
CA GLU A 115 31.74 -34.40 -26.63
C GLU A 115 33.24 -34.76 -26.45
N GLU A 116 33.71 -35.76 -25.69
CA GLU A 116 33.09 -36.94 -25.02
C GLU A 116 33.86 -37.20 -23.68
N VAL A 117 33.20 -37.50 -22.55
CA VAL A 117 33.04 -38.84 -21.92
C VAL A 117 34.32 -39.51 -21.35
N ASN A 118 34.24 -39.89 -20.06
CA ASN A 118 34.61 -41.26 -19.65
C ASN A 118 33.89 -41.70 -18.36
N ASN A 119 33.52 -42.99 -18.29
CA ASN A 119 32.93 -43.65 -17.11
C ASN A 119 34.05 -43.96 -16.07
N ALA A 120 33.86 -44.42 -14.83
CA ALA A 120 32.93 -45.39 -14.20
C ALA A 120 33.11 -45.27 -12.64
N LYS A 121 32.37 -45.88 -11.69
CA LYS A 121 31.16 -46.75 -11.54
C LYS A 121 30.84 -46.78 -10.00
N ASP A 122 29.81 -47.38 -9.38
CA ASP A 122 28.41 -47.82 -9.68
C ASP A 122 27.95 -48.78 -8.55
N ASN A 123 27.10 -48.37 -7.59
CA ASN A 123 26.39 -49.31 -6.71
C ASN A 123 25.13 -48.77 -5.99
N LYS A 124 24.28 -49.72 -5.56
CA LYS A 124 22.91 -49.63 -4.99
C LYS A 124 22.91 -49.13 -3.51
N GLU A 125 21.80 -48.90 -2.81
CA GLU A 125 20.46 -49.54 -2.86
C GLU A 125 19.35 -48.71 -2.14
N ASN A 126 18.07 -49.08 -2.33
CA ASN A 126 16.80 -48.76 -1.62
C ASN A 126 16.73 -47.59 -0.59
N VAL A 127 15.67 -46.77 -0.50
CA VAL A 127 14.27 -47.13 -0.11
C VAL A 127 13.25 -46.09 -0.66
N SER A 128 11.96 -46.47 -0.72
CA SER A 128 10.81 -45.65 -1.17
C SER A 128 9.63 -45.82 -0.18
N PRO A 129 8.46 -45.14 -0.31
CA PRO A 129 8.20 -43.69 -0.46
C PRO A 129 7.17 -43.16 0.59
N GLN A 130 7.07 -41.83 0.82
CA GLN A 130 5.75 -41.21 1.12
C GLN A 130 5.62 -39.66 1.07
N LYS A 131 4.50 -39.26 0.43
CA LYS A 131 3.55 -38.17 0.75
C LYS A 131 3.99 -36.76 1.23
N THR A 132 3.46 -35.77 0.48
CA THR A 132 2.84 -34.50 0.92
C THR A 132 3.65 -33.43 1.66
N LEU A 133 3.58 -32.19 1.12
CA LEU A 133 3.07 -31.06 1.91
C LEU A 133 2.45 -29.97 1.03
N ASN A 134 1.12 -29.95 1.04
CA ASN A 134 0.19 -28.83 0.82
C ASN A 134 0.56 -27.70 -0.16
N ASN A 135 0.07 -27.89 -1.39
CA ASN A 135 -0.77 -26.91 -2.08
C ASN A 135 -1.39 -25.85 -1.13
N GLN A 136 -0.92 -24.59 -1.19
CA GLN A 136 -1.62 -23.45 -0.59
C GLN A 136 -2.14 -22.53 -1.71
N ASN A 137 -3.42 -22.72 -2.05
CA ASN A 137 -4.23 -21.78 -2.83
C ASN A 137 -4.47 -20.47 -2.07
N LYS A 138 -3.40 -19.72 -1.80
CA LYS A 138 -3.51 -18.31 -1.42
C LYS A 138 -3.82 -17.52 -2.69
N SER A 139 -5.12 -17.37 -2.96
CA SER A 139 -5.64 -16.28 -3.79
C SER A 139 -5.37 -14.96 -3.07
N ALA A 140 -4.09 -14.55 -3.05
CA ALA A 140 -3.71 -13.19 -2.79
C ALA A 140 -4.43 -12.34 -3.85
N THR A 141 -5.49 -11.67 -3.42
CA THR A 141 -6.01 -10.47 -4.06
C THR A 141 -4.86 -9.50 -4.10
N LYS A 142 -4.05 -9.52 -5.17
CA LYS A 142 -3.06 -8.48 -5.42
C LYS A 142 -3.82 -7.17 -5.37
N GLN A 143 -3.62 -6.39 -4.31
CA GLN A 143 -4.16 -5.05 -4.25
C GLN A 143 -3.62 -4.31 -5.48
N ILE A 144 -4.54 -3.63 -6.15
CA ILE A 144 -4.19 -2.77 -7.27
C ILE A 144 -3.35 -1.65 -6.66
N THR A 145 -2.18 -1.33 -7.24
CA THR A 145 -1.34 -0.26 -6.70
C THR A 145 -2.12 1.05 -6.79
N ILE A 146 -2.50 1.56 -5.61
CA ILE A 146 -3.08 2.87 -5.42
C ILE A 146 -1.93 3.87 -5.32
N ILE A 147 -2.02 4.97 -6.05
CA ILE A 147 -1.12 6.11 -5.90
C ILE A 147 -1.51 6.86 -4.63
N GLU A 148 -0.58 7.00 -3.70
CA GLU A 148 -0.77 7.80 -2.48
C GLU A 148 -1.05 9.27 -2.82
N TYR A 149 -1.94 9.90 -2.04
CA TYR A 149 -2.17 11.34 -2.08
C TYR A 149 -0.88 12.10 -1.76
N ILE A 150 -0.74 13.27 -2.37
CA ILE A 150 0.33 14.22 -2.08
C ILE A 150 -0.02 15.00 -0.81
N THR A 151 0.93 15.19 0.11
CA THR A 151 0.76 16.07 1.28
C THR A 151 1.03 17.54 0.94
N VAL A 152 0.56 18.48 1.75
CA VAL A 152 0.83 19.92 1.53
C VAL A 152 2.34 20.21 1.54
N GLU A 153 3.10 19.56 2.40
CA GLU A 153 4.57 19.65 2.47
C GLU A 153 5.24 19.11 1.20
N GLU A 154 4.80 17.95 0.69
CA GLU A 154 5.29 17.40 -0.57
C GLU A 154 4.98 18.34 -1.74
N PHE A 155 3.76 18.88 -1.82
CA PHE A 155 3.35 19.82 -2.86
C PHE A 155 4.17 21.13 -2.82
N GLU A 156 4.42 21.65 -1.63
CA GLU A 156 5.28 22.84 -1.47
C GLU A 156 6.76 22.57 -1.74
N SER A 157 7.25 21.34 -1.58
CA SER A 157 8.60 20.96 -1.99
C SER A 157 8.82 21.01 -3.52
N VAL A 158 7.74 20.94 -4.31
CA VAL A 158 7.83 20.96 -5.79
C VAL A 158 8.22 22.36 -6.28
N PRO A 159 9.29 22.51 -7.07
CA PRO A 159 9.75 23.80 -7.58
C PRO A 159 8.65 24.58 -8.30
N LYS A 160 8.58 25.90 -8.04
CA LYS A 160 7.53 26.79 -8.53
C LYS A 160 7.35 26.79 -10.05
N TYR A 161 8.42 26.54 -10.82
CA TYR A 161 8.35 26.43 -12.28
C TYR A 161 7.71 25.12 -12.78
N ILE A 162 7.68 24.06 -11.97
CA ILE A 162 6.97 22.80 -12.25
C ILE A 162 5.51 22.91 -11.77
N ARG A 163 5.31 23.52 -10.60
CA ARG A 163 3.98 23.74 -9.99
C ARG A 163 3.13 24.74 -10.78
N GLY A 164 3.76 25.76 -11.38
CA GLY A 164 3.10 26.75 -12.23
C GLY A 164 2.04 27.56 -11.47
N ARG A 165 0.77 27.37 -11.86
CA ARG A 165 -0.42 27.95 -11.22
C ARG A 165 -1.40 26.87 -10.69
N LEU A 166 -0.94 25.63 -10.56
CA LEU A 166 -1.76 24.51 -10.07
C LEU A 166 -2.08 24.70 -8.58
N GLN A 167 -3.28 24.29 -8.17
CA GLN A 167 -3.68 24.20 -6.77
C GLN A 167 -3.45 22.77 -6.25
N TYR A 168 -3.22 22.65 -4.93
CA TYR A 168 -3.02 21.37 -4.24
C TYR A 168 -4.15 20.37 -4.53
N ASP A 169 -5.40 20.82 -4.35
CA ASP A 169 -6.60 19.99 -4.53
C ASP A 169 -6.74 19.50 -5.96
N GLN A 170 -6.31 20.29 -6.96
CA GLN A 170 -6.36 19.88 -8.36
C GLN A 170 -5.46 18.67 -8.62
N VAL A 171 -4.26 18.61 -8.01
CA VAL A 171 -3.35 17.47 -8.21
C VAL A 171 -3.85 16.22 -7.51
N ASN A 172 -4.42 16.34 -6.29
CA ASN A 172 -5.02 15.20 -5.59
C ASN A 172 -6.31 14.70 -6.27
N ASN A 173 -7.15 15.58 -6.82
CA ASN A 173 -8.27 15.17 -7.70
C ASN A 173 -7.82 14.36 -8.93
N ILE A 174 -6.61 14.61 -9.46
CA ILE A 174 -6.01 13.80 -10.53
C ILE A 174 -5.50 12.45 -10.01
N VAL A 175 -4.95 12.38 -8.78
CA VAL A 175 -4.63 11.10 -8.12
C VAL A 175 -5.87 10.22 -8.05
N ASP A 176 -7.02 10.76 -7.63
CA ASP A 176 -8.29 10.02 -7.59
C ASP A 176 -8.76 9.52 -8.94
N GLN A 177 -8.71 10.36 -9.98
CA GLN A 177 -9.07 9.93 -11.33
C GLN A 177 -8.16 8.83 -11.86
N ILE A 178 -6.86 8.87 -11.55
CA ILE A 178 -5.92 7.82 -11.95
C ILE A 178 -6.17 6.54 -11.13
N ASN A 179 -6.37 6.64 -9.81
CA ASN A 179 -6.65 5.50 -8.93
C ASN A 179 -7.94 4.77 -9.34
N LYS A 180 -9.02 5.50 -9.58
CA LYS A 180 -10.28 4.97 -10.13
C LYS A 180 -10.09 4.31 -11.51
N THR A 181 -9.25 4.89 -12.37
CA THR A 181 -8.95 4.35 -13.69
C THR A 181 -8.12 3.05 -13.60
N LEU A 182 -7.15 3.00 -12.69
CA LEU A 182 -6.37 1.78 -12.38
C LEU A 182 -7.26 0.69 -11.80
N GLU A 183 -8.10 1.01 -10.83
CA GLU A 183 -9.04 0.07 -10.22
C GLU A 183 -9.96 -0.55 -11.27
N ALA A 184 -10.62 0.27 -12.09
CA ALA A 184 -11.51 -0.20 -13.15
C ALA A 184 -10.76 -1.07 -14.19
N LYS A 185 -9.61 -0.61 -14.68
CA LYS A 185 -8.80 -1.32 -15.69
C LYS A 185 -8.32 -2.68 -15.19
N TYR A 186 -7.77 -2.75 -13.97
CA TYR A 186 -7.18 -3.99 -13.45
C TYR A 186 -8.21 -4.94 -12.84
N THR A 187 -9.35 -4.43 -12.35
CA THR A 187 -10.53 -5.26 -12.06
C THR A 187 -11.07 -5.92 -13.32
N LEU A 188 -11.20 -5.17 -14.42
CA LEU A 188 -11.60 -5.71 -15.72
C LEU A 188 -10.60 -6.76 -16.26
N LEU A 189 -9.29 -6.50 -16.19
CA LEU A 189 -8.26 -7.46 -16.60
C LEU A 189 -8.24 -8.74 -15.76
N ARG A 190 -8.70 -8.68 -14.50
CA ARG A 190 -8.83 -9.83 -13.59
C ARG A 190 -10.14 -10.61 -13.78
N LYS A 191 -11.14 -10.05 -14.45
CA LYS A 191 -12.44 -10.70 -14.69
C LYS A 191 -12.26 -12.01 -15.49
N PRO A 192 -12.78 -13.16 -15.01
CA PRO A 192 -12.70 -14.42 -15.77
C PRO A 192 -13.38 -14.28 -17.14
N ARG A 193 -12.74 -14.76 -18.21
CA ARG A 193 -13.24 -14.61 -19.60
C ARG A 193 -14.67 -15.14 -19.78
N ALA A 194 -15.01 -16.24 -19.11
CA ALA A 194 -16.36 -16.83 -19.11
C ALA A 194 -17.44 -15.99 -18.40
N LYS A 195 -17.07 -14.87 -17.77
CA LYS A 195 -17.97 -13.89 -17.14
C LYS A 195 -17.86 -12.49 -17.78
N ALA A 196 -17.17 -12.36 -18.92
CA ALA A 196 -16.99 -11.10 -19.63
C ALA A 196 -17.93 -11.00 -20.84
N SER A 197 -18.59 -9.85 -21.01
CA SER A 197 -19.32 -9.49 -22.23
C SER A 197 -18.35 -9.34 -23.41
N ASP A 198 -18.82 -9.47 -24.67
CA ASP A 198 -18.01 -9.19 -25.86
C ASP A 198 -17.38 -7.80 -25.86
N VAL A 199 -18.07 -6.81 -25.29
CA VAL A 199 -17.57 -5.43 -25.14
C VAL A 199 -16.39 -5.39 -24.15
N GLU A 200 -16.52 -6.09 -23.03
CA GLU A 200 -15.45 -6.25 -22.03
C GLU A 200 -14.29 -7.08 -22.59
N MET A 201 -14.57 -8.13 -23.36
CA MET A 201 -13.56 -9.00 -23.96
C MET A 201 -12.73 -8.26 -25.02
N LYS A 202 -13.35 -7.36 -25.79
CA LYS A 202 -12.65 -6.41 -26.68
C LYS A 202 -11.77 -5.45 -25.89
N GLN A 203 -12.26 -4.89 -24.78
CA GLN A 203 -11.48 -3.98 -23.91
C GLN A 203 -10.29 -4.69 -23.23
N ILE A 204 -10.49 -5.90 -22.68
CA ILE A 204 -9.42 -6.74 -22.10
C ILE A 204 -8.35 -7.04 -23.15
N THR A 205 -8.75 -7.33 -24.40
CA THR A 205 -7.82 -7.57 -25.50
C THR A 205 -7.05 -6.30 -25.87
N ALA A 206 -7.70 -5.14 -25.91
CA ALA A 206 -7.04 -3.86 -26.14
C ALA A 206 -6.03 -3.52 -25.04
N CYS A 207 -6.42 -3.63 -23.77
CA CYS A 207 -5.56 -3.40 -22.61
C CYS A 207 -4.30 -4.28 -22.64
N LYS A 208 -4.42 -5.55 -23.00
CA LYS A 208 -3.26 -6.46 -23.14
C LYS A 208 -2.34 -6.10 -24.31
N ARG A 209 -2.88 -5.54 -25.39
CA ARG A 209 -2.07 -5.00 -26.51
C ARG A 209 -1.36 -3.68 -26.16
N GLN A 210 -1.72 -3.02 -25.05
CA GLN A 210 -0.96 -1.87 -24.53
C GLN A 210 0.32 -2.30 -23.79
N GLU A 211 0.41 -3.53 -23.25
CA GLU A 211 1.60 -3.96 -22.46
C GLU A 211 2.89 -3.93 -23.29
N ASN A 212 4.02 -3.55 -22.67
CA ASN A 212 5.36 -3.71 -23.22
C ASN A 212 6.30 -4.37 -22.19
N ASN A 213 7.56 -4.60 -22.58
CA ASN A 213 8.56 -5.23 -21.72
C ASN A 213 8.86 -4.42 -20.44
N GLU A 214 8.72 -3.10 -20.46
CA GLU A 214 9.02 -2.19 -19.35
C GLU A 214 7.85 -2.04 -18.36
N THR A 215 6.60 -2.21 -18.82
CA THR A 215 5.41 -2.24 -17.96
C THR A 215 5.11 -3.63 -17.39
N LYS A 216 5.94 -4.65 -17.66
CA LYS A 216 5.69 -6.02 -17.25
C LYS A 216 5.70 -6.14 -15.71
N GLY A 217 4.51 -6.29 -15.12
CA GLY A 217 4.32 -6.35 -13.68
C GLY A 217 4.09 -4.99 -13.01
N LEU A 218 4.01 -3.89 -13.77
CA LEU A 218 3.61 -2.57 -13.29
C LEU A 218 2.12 -2.31 -13.59
N TYR A 219 1.47 -1.55 -12.71
CA TYR A 219 0.13 -1.02 -12.94
C TYR A 219 0.23 0.31 -13.69
N PHE A 220 -0.45 0.46 -14.83
CA PHE A 220 -0.36 1.68 -15.67
C PHE A 220 -1.67 2.06 -16.36
N VAL A 221 -1.84 3.36 -16.63
CA VAL A 221 -2.91 3.94 -17.46
C VAL A 221 -2.36 4.57 -18.74
N VAL A 222 -3.21 4.69 -19.77
CA VAL A 222 -2.99 5.50 -20.98
C VAL A 222 -4.12 6.52 -21.16
N ASP A 223 -4.00 7.43 -22.12
CA ASP A 223 -5.01 8.48 -22.42
C ASP A 223 -6.42 7.89 -22.67
N GLU A 224 -6.51 6.81 -23.45
CA GLU A 224 -7.77 6.11 -23.70
C GLU A 224 -8.43 5.52 -22.44
N ASP A 225 -7.64 5.16 -21.43
CA ASP A 225 -8.15 4.60 -20.17
C ASP A 225 -8.76 5.72 -19.31
N LEU A 226 -8.04 6.83 -19.17
CA LEU A 226 -8.47 8.02 -18.41
C LEU A 226 -9.76 8.60 -19.02
N LYS A 227 -9.80 8.76 -20.34
CA LYS A 227 -10.98 9.20 -21.08
C LYS A 227 -12.17 8.23 -20.95
N ARG A 228 -11.93 6.95 -20.65
CA ARG A 228 -12.97 5.90 -20.51
C ARG A 228 -13.54 5.76 -19.10
N TRP A 229 -12.69 5.81 -18.07
CA TRP A 229 -13.09 5.46 -16.70
C TRP A 229 -13.14 6.64 -15.71
N SER A 230 -12.46 7.75 -16.02
CA SER A 230 -12.55 9.01 -15.26
C SER A 230 -13.11 10.18 -16.08
N SER A 231 -13.44 9.97 -17.37
CA SER A 231 -13.82 11.01 -18.34
C SER A 231 -12.77 12.12 -18.53
N LEU A 232 -11.56 11.92 -17.97
CA LEU A 232 -10.47 12.88 -17.95
C LEU A 232 -9.82 12.96 -19.33
N LYS A 233 -9.54 14.17 -19.81
CA LYS A 233 -8.82 14.42 -21.07
C LYS A 233 -7.41 14.89 -20.75
N LEU A 234 -6.40 14.37 -21.47
CA LEU A 234 -5.02 14.85 -21.38
C LEU A 234 -4.84 16.22 -22.06
N ASP A 235 -5.30 17.27 -21.39
CA ASP A 235 -5.04 18.66 -21.75
C ASP A 235 -3.67 19.15 -21.18
N PRO A 236 -3.23 20.39 -21.45
CA PRO A 236 -1.98 20.93 -20.92
C PRO A 236 -1.94 21.05 -19.38
N ALA A 237 -3.08 21.25 -18.71
CA ALA A 237 -3.15 21.33 -17.25
C ALA A 237 -2.97 19.95 -16.61
N VAL A 238 -3.66 18.92 -17.13
CA VAL A 238 -3.48 17.52 -16.71
C VAL A 238 -2.06 17.04 -16.96
N ARG A 239 -1.45 17.38 -18.09
CA ARG A 239 -0.01 17.09 -18.35
C ARG A 239 0.92 17.79 -17.35
N SER A 240 0.57 19.00 -16.89
CA SER A 240 1.32 19.70 -15.85
C SER A 240 1.18 19.00 -14.49
N MET A 241 -0.04 18.58 -14.10
CA MET A 241 -0.31 17.83 -12.87
C MET A 241 0.39 16.45 -12.86
N LEU A 242 0.41 15.75 -13.99
CA LEU A 242 1.19 14.53 -14.16
C LEU A 242 2.72 14.77 -14.06
N THR A 243 3.19 15.96 -14.44
CA THR A 243 4.61 16.35 -14.28
C THR A 243 4.95 16.63 -12.81
N VAL A 244 4.02 17.20 -12.03
CA VAL A 244 4.13 17.30 -10.56
C VAL A 244 4.20 15.89 -9.94
N LEU A 245 3.26 15.00 -10.27
CA LEU A 245 3.24 13.61 -9.78
C LEU A 245 4.50 12.80 -10.15
N ARG A 246 5.05 13.03 -11.35
CA ARG A 246 6.34 12.44 -11.78
C ARG A 246 7.53 12.99 -10.98
N THR A 247 7.51 14.28 -10.63
CA THR A 247 8.55 14.92 -9.80
C THR A 247 8.54 14.35 -8.38
N LEU A 248 7.35 14.13 -7.82
CA LEU A 248 7.12 13.48 -6.53
C LEU A 248 7.25 11.94 -6.58
N LYS A 249 7.71 11.37 -7.70
CA LYS A 249 7.91 9.92 -7.89
C LYS A 249 6.66 9.05 -7.67
N ARG A 250 5.46 9.63 -7.69
CA ARG A 250 4.17 8.92 -7.65
C ARG A 250 3.85 8.21 -8.98
N LEU A 251 4.42 8.72 -10.08
CA LEU A 251 4.25 8.20 -11.44
C LEU A 251 5.57 8.09 -12.20
N ARG A 252 5.66 7.10 -13.10
CA ARG A 252 6.67 7.00 -14.16
C ARG A 252 6.01 7.07 -15.53
N GLU A 253 6.54 7.90 -16.41
CA GLU A 253 6.17 7.86 -17.83
C GLU A 253 7.01 6.79 -18.56
N VAL A 254 6.35 5.87 -19.25
CA VAL A 254 6.95 4.78 -20.03
C VAL A 254 6.49 4.93 -21.49
N ARG A 255 7.45 5.14 -22.39
CA ARG A 255 7.21 5.34 -23.82
C ARG A 255 7.66 4.09 -24.58
N GLY A 256 6.71 3.44 -25.26
CA GLY A 256 7.00 2.28 -26.11
C GLY A 256 7.19 2.68 -27.58
N PRO A 257 7.36 1.70 -28.49
CA PRO A 257 7.24 1.96 -29.92
C PRO A 257 5.84 2.51 -30.26
N GLY A 258 5.80 3.49 -31.16
CA GLY A 258 4.60 4.26 -31.50
C GLY A 258 4.35 5.47 -30.58
N SER A 259 3.20 6.12 -30.73
CA SER A 259 2.81 7.32 -29.98
C SER A 259 2.21 7.05 -28.59
N LEU A 260 2.14 5.79 -28.16
CA LEU A 260 1.44 5.41 -26.93
C LEU A 260 2.30 5.65 -25.67
N VAL A 261 1.96 6.72 -24.95
CA VAL A 261 2.47 7.03 -23.61
C VAL A 261 1.73 6.21 -22.55
N ARG A 262 2.47 5.65 -21.58
CA ARG A 262 1.94 4.91 -20.43
C ARG A 262 2.37 5.60 -19.14
N TYR A 263 1.43 5.85 -18.23
CA TYR A 263 1.69 6.38 -16.91
C TYR A 263 1.60 5.23 -15.90
N ALA A 264 2.76 4.71 -15.50
CA ALA A 264 2.87 3.63 -14.53
C ALA A 264 2.88 4.20 -13.10
N ALA A 265 2.03 3.65 -12.24
CA ALA A 265 2.05 3.91 -10.81
C ALA A 265 3.34 3.39 -10.18
N LEU A 266 3.88 4.13 -9.23
CA LEU A 266 5.02 3.72 -8.41
C LEU A 266 4.55 3.47 -6.97
N LEU A 267 5.26 2.55 -6.31
CA LEU A 267 5.22 2.26 -4.88
C LEU A 267 6.42 2.95 -4.22
#